data_AF-A0A1M4YWY8-F1
#
_entry.id   AF-A0A1M4YWY8-F1
#
_cell.length_a   1.000
_cell.length_b   1.000
_cell.length_c   1.000
_cell.angle_alpha   90.00
_cell.angle_beta   90.00
_cell.angle_gamma   90.00
#
_symmetry.space_group_name_H-M   'P 1'
#
loop_
_entity.id
_entity.type
_entity.pdbx_description
1 polymer ?
#
loop_
_entity_poly.entity_id
_entity_poly.type
_entity_poly.pdbx_seq_one_letter_code
_entity_poly.pdbx_strand_id
1 'polypeptide(L)' 'MLILDLLMPDMTGFEVIDELAAHPECSDTRIFVLTARDLTEEERRTLEERVAAVTRKGQISREQFLARIKALCNS' A
#
# COMPACT_ATOMS: atom_id res chain seq x y z
N MET A 1 9.33 2.58 5.38
CA MET A 1 8.36 1.90 4.49
C MET A 1 7.33 1.22 5.35
N LEU A 2 6.05 1.36 5.00
CA LEU A 2 4.89 0.77 5.69
C LEU A 2 4.22 -0.26 4.76
N ILE A 3 3.73 -1.37 5.30
CA ILE A 3 2.84 -2.29 4.58
C ILE A 3 1.45 -2.15 5.18
N LEU A 4 0.46 -1.85 4.34
CA LEU A 4 -0.90 -1.52 4.75
C LEU A 4 -1.91 -2.52 4.18
N ASP A 5 -2.79 -3.05 5.02
CA ASP A 5 -3.99 -3.76 4.58
C ASP A 5 -5.19 -2.81 4.56
N LEU A 6 -6.11 -3.04 3.62
CA LEU A 6 -7.36 -2.28 3.49
C LEU A 6 -8.56 -2.99 4.12
N LEU A 7 -8.43 -4.26 4.50
CA LEU A 7 -9.46 -4.98 5.26
C LEU A 7 -9.25 -4.74 6.77
N MET A 8 -9.60 -3.55 7.23
CA MET A 8 -9.62 -3.20 8.65
C MET A 8 -11.06 -2.84 9.06
N PRO A 9 -11.50 -3.22 10.28
CA PRO A 9 -12.88 -3.04 10.71
C PRO A 9 -13.27 -1.58 10.95
N ASP A 10 -12.33 -0.76 11.44
CA ASP A 10 -12.62 0.58 11.97
C ASP A 10 -12.20 1.73 11.04
N MET A 11 -11.21 1.50 10.16
CA MET A 11 -10.71 2.51 9.22
C MET A 11 -10.48 1.88 7.85
N THR A 12 -10.83 2.62 6.80
CA THR A 12 -10.43 2.24 5.44
C THR A 12 -8.94 2.55 5.28
N GLY A 13 -8.18 1.70 4.59
CA GLY A 13 -6.76 2.01 4.39
C GLY A 13 -6.52 3.24 3.49
N PHE A 14 -7.57 3.80 2.86
CA PHE A 14 -7.51 5.13 2.24
C PHE A 14 -7.35 6.24 3.27
N GLU A 15 -8.13 6.20 4.35
CA GLU A 15 -8.03 7.17 5.46
C GLU A 15 -6.65 7.12 6.12
N VAL A 16 -6.03 5.94 6.22
CA VAL A 16 -4.66 5.82 6.72
C VAL A 16 -3.65 6.51 5.80
N ILE A 17 -3.82 6.40 4.48
CA ILE A 17 -2.95 7.08 3.51
C ILE A 17 -3.16 8.60 3.59
N ASP A 18 -4.40 9.07 3.76
CA ASP A 18 -4.72 10.48 4.00
C ASP A 18 -4.05 11.01 5.27
N GLU A 19 -4.18 10.28 6.37
CA GLU A 19 -3.62 10.67 7.67
C GLU A 19 -2.08 10.73 7.61
N LEU A 20 -1.44 9.72 7.00
CA LEU A 20 0.02 9.71 6.84
C LEU A 20 0.51 10.86 5.95
N ALA A 21 -0.25 11.22 4.92
CA ALA A 21 0.09 12.37 4.06
C ALA A 21 -0.08 13.71 4.78
N ALA A 22 -1.00 13.80 5.75
CA ALA A 22 -1.22 15.00 6.54
C ALA A 22 -0.13 15.25 7.60
N HIS A 23 0.68 14.23 7.94
CA HIS A 23 1.76 14.32 8.93
C HIS A 23 3.13 14.53 8.25
N PRO A 24 3.76 15.71 8.39
CA PRO A 24 5.04 16.03 7.74
C PRO A 24 6.17 15.05 8.10
N GLU A 25 6.20 14.54 9.33
CA GLU A 25 7.15 13.52 9.78
C GLU A 25 7.00 12.18 9.06
N CYS A 26 5.86 11.94 8.40
CA CYS A 26 5.55 10.72 7.67
C CYS A 26 5.67 10.90 6.14
N SER A 27 5.98 12.11 5.64
CA SER A 27 5.98 12.43 4.20
C SER A 27 6.89 11.53 3.36
N ASP A 28 7.99 11.06 3.95
CA ASP A 28 8.99 10.23 3.26
C ASP A 28 8.66 8.72 3.34
N THR A 29 7.56 8.36 4.02
CA THR A 29 7.18 6.97 4.22
C THR A 29 6.58 6.38 2.94
N ARG A 30 7.34 5.52 2.25
CA ARG A 30 6.82 4.67 1.18
C ARG A 30 5.76 3.71 1.73
N ILE A 31 4.54 3.75 1.20
CA ILE A 31 3.43 2.85 1.56
C ILE A 31 3.32 1.73 0.51
N PHE A 32 3.23 0.48 0.96
CA PHE A 32 2.94 -0.70 0.14
C PHE A 32 1.59 -1.28 0.55
N VAL A 33 0.60 -1.22 -0.33
CA VAL A 33 -0.73 -1.76 -0.03
C VAL A 33 -0.75 -3.26 -0.38
N LEU A 34 -1.02 -4.08 0.62
CA LEU A 34 -1.20 -5.52 0.49
C LEU A 34 -2.57 -5.91 1.06
N THR A 35 -3.56 -6.15 0.19
CA THR A 35 -4.93 -6.42 0.64
C THR A 35 -5.57 -7.61 -0.06
N ALA A 36 -6.49 -8.31 0.62
CA ALA A 36 -7.33 -9.34 -0.01
C ALA A 36 -8.64 -8.75 -0.60
N ARG A 37 -8.94 -7.48 -0.32
CA ARG A 37 -10.10 -6.76 -0.86
C ARG A 37 -10.01 -6.69 -2.38
N ASP A 38 -11.12 -6.98 -3.06
CA ASP A 38 -11.27 -6.67 -4.48
C ASP A 38 -11.42 -5.16 -4.64
N LEU A 39 -10.48 -4.56 -5.36
CA LEU A 39 -10.48 -3.13 -5.69
C LEU A 39 -11.10 -2.92 -7.05
N THR A 40 -11.94 -1.89 -7.16
CA THR A 40 -12.36 -1.39 -8.47
C THR A 40 -11.16 -0.79 -9.22
N GLU A 41 -11.29 -0.64 -10.54
CA GLU A 41 -10.25 0.00 -11.36
C GLU A 41 -9.95 1.44 -10.90
N GLU A 42 -10.99 2.17 -10.51
CA GLU A 42 -10.89 3.54 -10.00
C GLU A 42 -10.14 3.58 -8.68
N GLU A 43 -10.53 2.75 -7.71
CA GLU A 43 -9.82 2.63 -6.43
C GLU A 43 -8.35 2.24 -6.60
N ARG A 44 -8.07 1.30 -7.51
CA ARG A 44 -6.69 0.88 -7.79
C ARG A 44 -5.87 2.04 -8.35
N ARG A 45 -6.43 2.79 -9.31
CA ARG A 45 -5.76 3.96 -9.90
C ARG A 45 -5.46 5.02 -8.86
N THR A 46 -6.44 5.37 -8.02
CA THR A 46 -6.26 6.35 -6.95
C THR A 46 -5.18 5.91 -5.95
N LEU A 47 -5.10 4.62 -5.62
CA LEU A 47 -4.04 4.11 -4.74
C LEU A 47 -2.67 4.17 -5.42
N GLU A 48 -2.56 3.73 -6.67
CA GLU A 48 -1.30 3.72 -7.43
C GLU A 48 -0.68 5.12 -7.60
N GLU A 49 -1.49 6.18 -7.60
CA GLU A 49 -1.01 7.57 -7.62
C GLU A 49 -0.41 8.04 -6.28
N ARG A 50 -0.75 7.36 -5.17
CA ARG A 50 -0.46 7.81 -3.80
C ARG A 50 0.47 6.89 -3.02
N VAL A 51 0.60 5.64 -3.43
CA VAL A 51 1.40 4.62 -2.73
C VAL A 51 2.47 4.03 -3.65
N ALA A 52 3.50 3.45 -3.06
CA ALA A 52 4.62 2.92 -3.83
C ALA A 52 4.26 1.66 -4.64
N ALA A 53 3.30 0.86 -4.16
CA ALA A 53 2.73 -0.26 -4.89
C ALA A 53 1.44 -0.78 -4.24
N VAL A 54 0.57 -1.39 -5.05
CA VAL A 54 -0.64 -2.10 -4.62
C VAL A 54 -0.52 -3.56 -5.06
N THR A 55 -0.85 -4.50 -4.17
CA THR A 55 -0.78 -5.95 -4.46
C THR A 55 -1.87 -6.70 -3.73
N ARG A 56 -2.41 -7.75 -4.37
CA ARG A 56 -3.42 -8.61 -3.76
C ARG A 56 -2.79 -9.70 -2.90
N LYS A 57 -3.28 -9.86 -1.66
CA LYS A 57 -2.96 -11.00 -0.79
C LYS A 57 -3.31 -12.30 -1.49
N GLY A 58 -2.41 -13.27 -1.45
CA GLY A 58 -2.59 -14.59 -2.08
C GLY A 58 -2.24 -14.66 -3.57
N GLN A 59 -2.02 -13.53 -4.26
CA GLN A 59 -1.52 -13.53 -5.64
C GLN A 59 0.00 -13.37 -5.74
N ILE A 60 0.67 -13.05 -4.64
CA ILE A 60 2.13 -12.87 -4.59
C ILE A 60 2.78 -13.97 -3.76
N SER A 61 3.81 -14.62 -4.31
CA SER A 61 4.64 -15.56 -3.54
C SER A 61 5.52 -14.81 -2.53
N ARG A 62 6.06 -15.53 -1.54
CA ARG A 62 7.01 -14.93 -0.57
C ARG A 62 8.23 -14.34 -1.27
N GLU A 63 8.76 -15.04 -2.27
CA GLU A 63 9.93 -14.61 -3.04
C GLU A 63 9.62 -13.35 -3.85
N GLN A 64 8.46 -13.32 -4.51
CA GLN A 64 8.00 -12.15 -5.27
C GLN A 64 7.78 -10.94 -4.36
N PHE A 65 7.19 -11.15 -3.18
CA PHE A 65 6.99 -10.10 -2.19
C PHE A 65 8.32 -9.51 -1.70
N LEU A 66 9.28 -10.36 -1.35
CA LEU A 66 10.61 -9.93 -0.95
C LEU A 66 11.36 -9.20 -2.08
N ALA A 67 11.24 -9.69 -3.32
CA ALA A 67 11.83 -9.02 -4.48
C ALA A 67 11.22 -7.63 -4.69
N ARG A 68 9.89 -7.49 -4.52
CA ARG A 68 9.19 -6.22 -4.67
C ARG A 68 9.60 -5.21 -3.60
N ILE A 69 9.70 -5.64 -2.35
CA ILE A 69 10.20 -4.79 -1.26
C ILE A 69 11.63 -4.32 -1.54
N LYS A 70 12.52 -5.23 -1.95
CA LYS A 70 13.91 -4.86 -2.27
C LYS A 70 13.97 -3.83 -3.40
N ALA A 71 13.17 -3.98 -4.44
CA ALA A 71 13.10 -3.02 -5.54
C ALA A 71 12.65 -1.63 -5.08
N LEU A 72 11.71 -1.55 -4.13
CA LEU A 72 11.18 -0.29 -3.62
C LEU A 72 12.10 0.39 -2.59
N CYS A 73 12.90 -0.38 -1.84
CA CYS A 73 13.87 0.17 -0.88
C CYS A 73 15.18 0.63 -1.54
N ASN A 74 15.54 0.09 -2.71
CA ASN A 74 16.78 0.41 -3.42
C ASN A 74 16.62 1.52 -4.48
N SER A 75 15.50 2.24 -4.46
CA SER A 75 15.09 3.28 -5.42
C SER A 75 14.99 4.65 -4.78
#